data_AF-A0A1J4KE22-F1
#
_entry.id   AF-A0A1J4KE22-F1
#
_cell.length_a   1.000
_cell.length_b   1.000
_cell.length_c   1.000
_cell.angle_alpha   90.00
_cell.angle_beta   90.00
_cell.angle_gamma   90.00
#
_symmetry.space_group_name_H-M   'P 1'
#
loop_
_entity.id
_entity.type
_entity.pdbx_description
1 polymer ?
#
loop_
_entity_poly.entity_id
_entity_poly.type
_entity_poly.pdbx_seq_one_letter_code
_entity_poly.pdbx_strand_id
1 'polypeptide(L)'
;MIDYKAAEDNREQRIVNIRTIHSRNYVPKQKKHIPIDPKIYDMILDDFSKCNYEALFNNLSKLTFYYKHSDSIIPPSFDFTNFIGQCLTIENSPNVVKQSIKLLVHLFYAESLGFSKEFSNSPKKEEILNQLLILLNDQNYIELVLKCLKNMTGGSIEERDFVLNKLSFQTIFEKQHNSEDSPIEKNIQFLRCKLIHNYCRYKVSVKDGKEIMIQSISLFPTLENRSKIELIYSITHLRQFLLIDWIKTLKYNGLLNPILTGLVLDDPELTIATFLLLFTLMKDREPIDFDCEYLSQLLLSENPINVQIGCWSIDQIILLDYSSTMADKFVSNGIFAIILNLFENGSYEIKIEAAFALCSFVEQDLTNYCDLIINSNIIGNFLDFFGTPLESSLIVRIIESINKIFEKYEKRNLIDVCRNQFLENEGNTIFEEFTFDDNEDIAGPASIFMSNFIDQIIQPDDENDDD
;
A
#
# COMPACT_ATOMS: atom_id res chain seq x y z
N MET A 1 15.73 10.53 20.15
CA MET A 1 14.63 9.54 20.22
C MET A 1 13.76 9.82 19.01
N ILE A 2 14.03 9.12 17.91
CA ILE A 2 13.41 9.37 16.60
C ILE A 2 11.90 9.26 16.74
N ASP A 3 11.17 10.26 16.25
CA ASP A 3 9.71 10.21 16.15
C ASP A 3 9.36 9.19 15.06
N TYR A 4 9.28 7.92 15.48
CA TYR A 4 8.97 6.76 14.63
C TYR A 4 7.74 6.99 13.74
N LYS A 5 6.84 7.90 14.15
CA LYS A 5 5.61 8.23 13.44
C LYS A 5 5.86 9.06 12.17
N ALA A 6 6.76 10.05 12.22
CA ALA A 6 7.10 10.86 11.05
C ALA A 6 7.87 10.07 9.98
N ALA A 7 8.73 9.15 10.42
CA ALA A 7 9.41 8.20 9.53
C ALA A 7 8.43 7.17 8.93
N GLU A 8 7.40 6.75 9.68
CA GLU A 8 6.35 5.84 9.20
C GLU A 8 5.40 6.54 8.20
N ASP A 9 5.03 7.81 8.45
CA ASP A 9 4.19 8.61 7.54
C ASP A 9 4.90 8.92 6.20
N ASN A 10 6.22 9.24 6.21
CA ASN A 10 7.01 9.39 4.97
C ASN A 10 7.20 8.06 4.23
N ARG A 11 7.24 6.92 4.94
CA ARG A 11 7.32 5.57 4.34
C ARG A 11 5.98 5.12 3.74
N GLU A 12 4.85 5.46 4.35
CA GLU A 12 3.52 5.28 3.75
C GLU A 12 3.34 6.15 2.52
N GLN A 13 3.85 7.39 2.52
CA GLN A 13 3.87 8.27 1.35
C GLN A 13 4.72 7.70 0.20
N ARG A 14 5.80 6.95 0.51
CA ARG A 14 6.63 6.21 -0.48
C ARG A 14 5.91 4.99 -1.06
N ILE A 15 5.18 4.21 -0.24
CA ILE A 15 4.27 3.15 -0.71
C ILE A 15 3.18 3.75 -1.59
N VAL A 16 2.64 4.91 -1.20
CA VAL A 16 1.74 5.69 -2.03
C VAL A 16 2.45 6.07 -3.31
N ASN A 17 3.67 6.62 -3.33
CA ASN A 17 4.39 6.99 -4.56
C ASN A 17 4.67 5.81 -5.50
N ILE A 18 5.08 4.64 -4.99
CA ILE A 18 5.23 3.40 -5.78
C ILE A 18 3.85 2.99 -6.35
N ARG A 19 2.77 3.08 -5.56
CA ARG A 19 1.39 2.89 -6.04
C ARG A 19 0.90 4.02 -6.96
N THR A 20 1.41 5.25 -6.83
CA THR A 20 0.99 6.43 -7.59
C THR A 20 1.68 6.46 -8.94
N ILE A 21 2.87 5.88 -9.06
CA ILE A 21 3.48 5.57 -10.37
C ILE A 21 2.54 4.65 -11.17
N HIS A 22 1.80 3.75 -10.51
CA HIS A 22 0.71 2.98 -11.15
C HIS A 22 -0.59 3.76 -11.35
N SER A 23 -0.94 4.72 -10.50
CA SER A 23 -2.17 5.52 -10.66
C SER A 23 -2.00 6.84 -11.44
N ARG A 24 -0.79 7.21 -11.89
CA ARG A 24 -0.48 8.44 -12.66
C ARG A 24 -1.01 8.48 -14.09
N ASN A 25 -1.81 7.47 -14.50
CA ASN A 25 -2.73 7.58 -15.64
C ASN A 25 -4.16 7.98 -15.26
N TYR A 26 -4.44 8.26 -13.98
CA TYR A 26 -5.73 8.75 -13.51
C TYR A 26 -5.58 10.12 -12.86
N VAL A 27 -5.37 11.14 -13.70
CA VAL A 27 -5.87 12.47 -13.36
C VAL A 27 -7.38 12.29 -13.15
N PRO A 28 -7.94 12.58 -11.95
CA PRO A 28 -9.38 12.59 -11.80
C PRO A 28 -9.89 13.59 -12.82
N LYS A 29 -10.51 13.12 -13.90
CA LYS A 29 -11.19 14.01 -14.84
C LYS A 29 -12.15 14.81 -13.97
N GLN A 30 -11.94 16.12 -13.88
CA GLN A 30 -12.91 17.01 -13.24
C GLN A 30 -14.26 16.65 -13.84
N LYS A 31 -15.14 16.08 -13.01
CA LYS A 31 -16.48 15.72 -13.44
C LYS A 31 -17.13 17.01 -13.92
N LYS A 32 -17.58 17.02 -15.17
CA LYS A 32 -18.33 18.16 -15.69
C LYS A 32 -19.63 18.24 -14.88
N HIS A 33 -19.95 19.41 -14.35
CA HIS A 33 -21.26 19.62 -13.74
C HIS A 33 -22.34 19.52 -14.82
N ILE A 34 -22.97 18.35 -14.94
CA ILE A 34 -24.12 18.13 -15.82
C ILE A 34 -25.37 18.28 -14.94
N PRO A 35 -26.16 19.35 -15.09
CA PRO A 35 -27.39 19.50 -14.31
C PRO A 35 -28.38 18.39 -14.68
N ILE A 36 -28.97 17.75 -13.68
CA ILE A 36 -30.05 16.78 -13.86
C ILE A 36 -31.33 17.55 -14.17
N ASP A 37 -32.06 17.17 -15.22
CA ASP A 37 -33.41 17.68 -15.47
C ASP A 37 -34.34 17.19 -14.36
N PRO A 38 -34.90 18.06 -13.49
CA PRO A 38 -35.76 17.65 -12.39
C PRO A 38 -37.00 16.88 -12.85
N LYS A 39 -37.44 17.05 -14.11
CA LYS A 39 -38.57 16.29 -14.67
C LYS A 39 -38.30 14.79 -14.74
N ILE A 40 -37.04 14.36 -14.73
CA ILE A 40 -36.71 12.94 -14.78
C ILE A 40 -37.29 12.18 -13.58
N TYR A 41 -37.39 12.82 -12.41
CA TYR A 41 -37.95 12.21 -11.20
C TYR A 41 -39.47 12.04 -11.31
N ASP A 42 -40.16 13.00 -11.91
CA ASP A 42 -41.60 12.89 -12.19
C ASP A 42 -41.87 11.80 -13.23
N MET A 43 -41.03 11.73 -14.27
CA MET A 43 -41.15 10.73 -15.34
C MET A 43 -40.97 9.30 -14.82
N ILE A 44 -39.96 9.05 -13.96
CA ILE A 44 -39.76 7.71 -13.40
C ILE A 44 -40.91 7.27 -12.48
N LEU A 45 -41.52 8.20 -11.72
CA LEU A 45 -42.69 7.87 -10.89
C LEU A 45 -43.92 7.57 -11.74
N ASP A 46 -44.16 8.36 -12.78
CA ASP A 46 -45.26 8.15 -13.73
C ASP A 46 -45.11 6.80 -14.46
N ASP A 47 -43.93 6.53 -15.03
CA ASP A 47 -43.63 5.28 -15.72
C ASP A 47 -43.77 4.06 -14.78
N PHE A 48 -43.31 4.18 -13.53
CA PHE A 48 -43.47 3.13 -12.53
C PHE A 48 -44.94 2.88 -12.19
N SER A 49 -45.72 3.95 -11.94
CA SER A 49 -47.15 3.85 -11.60
C SER A 49 -48.00 3.25 -12.73
N LYS A 50 -47.61 3.48 -13.98
CA LYS A 50 -48.25 2.96 -15.19
C LYS A 50 -47.75 1.57 -15.59
N CYS A 51 -46.81 0.99 -14.85
CA CYS A 51 -46.10 -0.25 -15.19
C CYS A 51 -45.43 -0.21 -16.57
N ASN A 52 -45.02 0.97 -17.04
CA ASN A 52 -44.33 1.16 -18.31
C ASN A 52 -42.83 0.88 -18.15
N TYR A 53 -42.47 -0.40 -18.01
CA TYR A 53 -41.11 -0.80 -17.64
C TYR A 53 -40.04 -0.48 -18.68
N GLU A 54 -40.40 -0.36 -19.95
CA GLU A 54 -39.46 0.05 -21.01
C GLU A 54 -39.07 1.53 -20.86
N ALA A 55 -40.06 2.41 -20.67
CA ALA A 55 -39.80 3.83 -20.41
C ALA A 55 -39.09 4.04 -19.06
N LEU A 56 -39.49 3.30 -18.03
CA LEU A 56 -38.83 3.29 -16.73
C LEU A 56 -37.35 2.91 -16.85
N PHE A 57 -37.02 1.84 -17.57
CA PHE A 57 -35.63 1.43 -17.83
C PHE A 57 -34.82 2.53 -18.53
N ASN A 58 -35.41 3.18 -19.54
CA ASN A 58 -34.76 4.27 -20.27
C ASN A 58 -34.46 5.47 -19.37
N ASN A 59 -35.41 5.85 -18.51
CA ASN A 59 -35.26 6.97 -17.59
C ASN A 59 -34.31 6.65 -16.42
N LEU A 60 -34.33 5.42 -15.88
CA LEU A 60 -33.32 4.94 -14.92
C LEU A 60 -31.91 4.92 -15.52
N SER A 61 -31.79 4.58 -16.81
CA SER A 61 -30.50 4.59 -17.53
C SER A 61 -29.93 6.00 -17.67
N LYS A 62 -30.77 6.98 -18.01
CA LYS A 62 -30.38 8.40 -18.02
C LYS A 62 -29.95 8.87 -16.62
N LEU A 63 -30.73 8.52 -15.59
CA LEU A 63 -30.42 8.89 -14.20
C LEU A 63 -29.08 8.30 -13.74
N THR A 64 -28.82 7.04 -14.10
CA THR A 64 -27.53 6.37 -13.85
C THR A 64 -26.39 7.09 -14.56
N PHE A 65 -26.59 7.49 -15.83
CA PHE A 65 -25.59 8.26 -16.56
C PHE A 65 -25.30 9.60 -15.89
N TYR A 66 -26.31 10.29 -15.38
CA TYR A 66 -26.13 11.56 -14.68
C TYR A 66 -25.28 11.39 -13.41
N TYR A 67 -25.67 10.51 -12.49
CA TYR A 67 -24.92 10.34 -11.23
C TYR A 67 -23.53 9.75 -11.43
N LYS A 68 -23.29 9.04 -12.54
CA LYS A 68 -21.93 8.61 -12.91
C LYS A 68 -21.02 9.79 -13.26
N HIS A 69 -21.55 10.87 -13.83
CA HIS A 69 -20.75 11.96 -14.42
C HIS A 69 -20.95 13.33 -13.74
N SER A 70 -21.86 13.44 -12.78
CA SER A 70 -22.25 14.68 -12.10
C SER A 70 -22.31 14.46 -10.60
N ASP A 71 -22.01 15.50 -9.82
CA ASP A 71 -22.16 15.53 -8.36
C ASP A 71 -23.50 16.19 -7.96
N SER A 72 -24.51 16.11 -8.83
CA SER A 72 -25.84 16.68 -8.58
C SER A 72 -26.52 16.00 -7.40
N ILE A 73 -26.96 16.78 -6.43
CA ILE A 73 -27.62 16.30 -5.21
C ILE A 73 -29.01 15.73 -5.55
N ILE A 74 -29.37 14.63 -4.88
CA ILE A 74 -30.71 14.05 -4.98
C ILE A 74 -31.74 15.05 -4.44
N PRO A 75 -32.84 15.36 -5.16
CA PRO A 75 -33.87 16.23 -4.65
C PRO A 75 -34.42 15.73 -3.30
N PRO A 76 -34.43 16.55 -2.23
CA PRO A 76 -34.91 16.13 -0.91
C PRO A 76 -36.38 15.68 -0.88
N SER A 77 -37.16 16.07 -1.88
CA SER A 77 -38.58 15.71 -2.05
C SER A 77 -38.78 14.30 -2.62
N PHE A 78 -37.72 13.65 -3.11
CA PHE A 78 -37.81 12.33 -3.73
C PHE A 78 -37.28 11.26 -2.77
N ASP A 79 -38.16 10.35 -2.32
CA ASP A 79 -37.77 9.20 -1.49
C ASP A 79 -37.11 8.14 -2.38
N PHE A 80 -35.82 8.34 -2.64
CA PHE A 80 -35.04 7.54 -3.55
C PHE A 80 -34.91 6.11 -3.05
N THR A 81 -34.73 5.97 -1.74
CA THR A 81 -34.59 4.68 -1.07
C THR A 81 -35.85 3.83 -1.26
N ASN A 82 -37.04 4.36 -0.97
CA ASN A 82 -38.29 3.62 -1.16
C ASN A 82 -38.55 3.26 -2.63
N PHE A 83 -38.36 4.21 -3.55
CA PHE A 83 -38.56 3.98 -4.98
C PHE A 83 -37.66 2.87 -5.53
N ILE A 84 -36.36 2.89 -5.20
CA ILE A 84 -35.45 1.84 -5.64
C ILE A 84 -35.80 0.49 -5.01
N GLY A 85 -36.20 0.46 -3.73
CA GLY A 85 -36.65 -0.77 -3.09
C GLY A 85 -37.79 -1.43 -3.84
N GLN A 86 -38.74 -0.64 -4.33
CA GLN A 86 -39.83 -1.14 -5.18
C GLN A 86 -39.36 -1.58 -6.57
N CYS A 87 -38.37 -0.91 -7.16
CA CYS A 87 -37.83 -1.32 -8.46
C CYS A 87 -37.09 -2.66 -8.41
N LEU A 88 -36.47 -2.99 -7.27
CA LEU A 88 -35.76 -4.26 -7.09
C LEU A 88 -36.70 -5.48 -6.99
N THR A 89 -37.99 -5.28 -6.70
CA THR A 89 -38.98 -6.36 -6.56
C THR A 89 -39.80 -6.62 -7.83
N ILE A 90 -39.49 -5.93 -8.95
CA ILE A 90 -40.20 -6.12 -10.22
C ILE A 90 -39.71 -7.40 -10.92
N GLU A 91 -40.31 -8.54 -10.57
CA GLU A 91 -39.96 -9.86 -11.14
C GLU A 91 -40.11 -9.92 -12.67
N ASN A 92 -41.11 -9.23 -13.21
CA ASN A 92 -41.44 -9.27 -14.65
C ASN A 92 -40.55 -8.37 -15.52
N SER A 93 -39.58 -7.64 -14.94
CA SER A 93 -38.67 -6.78 -15.71
C SER A 93 -37.22 -6.84 -15.21
N PRO A 94 -36.47 -7.89 -15.60
CA PRO A 94 -35.05 -8.05 -15.27
C PRO A 94 -34.17 -6.84 -15.61
N ASN A 95 -34.50 -6.13 -16.70
CA ASN A 95 -33.76 -4.95 -17.13
C ASN A 95 -33.92 -3.77 -16.16
N VAL A 96 -35.12 -3.58 -15.60
CA VAL A 96 -35.37 -2.55 -14.59
C VAL A 96 -34.63 -2.88 -13.30
N VAL A 97 -34.67 -4.14 -12.84
CA VAL A 97 -33.92 -4.60 -11.66
C VAL A 97 -32.42 -4.36 -11.86
N LYS A 98 -31.86 -4.82 -12.99
CA LYS A 98 -30.44 -4.65 -13.33
C LYS A 98 -30.02 -3.18 -13.35
N GLN A 99 -30.83 -2.32 -13.95
CA GLN A 99 -30.53 -0.89 -14.03
C GLN A 99 -30.65 -0.19 -12.68
N SER A 100 -31.58 -0.63 -11.83
CA SER A 100 -31.74 -0.13 -10.46
C SER A 100 -30.53 -0.47 -9.59
N ILE A 101 -29.97 -1.69 -9.72
CA ILE A 101 -28.73 -2.04 -9.02
C ILE A 101 -27.55 -1.19 -9.52
N LYS A 102 -27.42 -0.98 -10.84
CA LYS A 102 -26.36 -0.09 -11.39
C LYS A 102 -26.46 1.33 -10.84
N LEU A 103 -27.68 1.84 -10.71
CA LEU A 103 -27.93 3.14 -10.11
C LEU A 103 -27.50 3.16 -8.64
N LEU A 104 -27.88 2.16 -7.84
CA LEU A 104 -27.42 2.00 -6.45
C LEU A 104 -25.89 1.96 -6.31
N VAL A 105 -25.19 1.25 -7.21
CA VAL A 105 -23.72 1.22 -7.22
C VAL A 105 -23.15 2.64 -7.28
N HIS A 106 -23.69 3.51 -8.13
CA HIS A 106 -23.21 4.88 -8.26
C HIS A 106 -23.61 5.76 -7.08
N LEU A 107 -24.80 5.56 -6.52
CA LEU A 107 -25.28 6.34 -5.38
C LEU A 107 -24.47 6.07 -4.11
N PHE A 108 -24.11 4.82 -3.84
CA PHE A 108 -23.23 4.47 -2.73
C PHE A 108 -21.74 4.78 -2.99
N TYR A 109 -21.35 5.03 -4.23
CA TYR A 109 -19.95 5.38 -4.55
C TYR A 109 -19.63 6.86 -4.26
N ALA A 110 -20.61 7.75 -4.42
CA ALA A 110 -20.38 9.19 -4.36
C ALA A 110 -20.94 9.79 -3.07
N GLU A 111 -20.08 9.99 -2.06
CA GLU A 111 -20.44 10.62 -0.78
C GLU A 111 -21.10 11.99 -0.96
N SER A 112 -20.70 12.74 -1.99
CA SER A 112 -21.26 14.06 -2.35
C SER A 112 -22.76 14.04 -2.65
N LEU A 113 -23.34 12.87 -2.95
CA LEU A 113 -24.76 12.74 -3.25
C LEU A 113 -25.64 12.66 -1.99
N GLY A 114 -25.05 12.44 -0.80
CA GLY A 114 -25.77 12.32 0.46
C GLY A 114 -26.66 11.07 0.60
N PHE A 115 -26.69 10.18 -0.41
CA PHE A 115 -27.56 9.00 -0.44
C PHE A 115 -27.32 8.03 0.72
N SER A 116 -26.05 7.79 1.09
CA SER A 116 -25.69 6.95 2.25
C SER A 116 -26.42 7.36 3.54
N LYS A 117 -26.56 8.67 3.77
CA LYS A 117 -27.27 9.21 4.93
C LYS A 117 -28.78 9.04 4.80
N GLU A 118 -29.35 9.27 3.62
CA GLU A 118 -30.76 9.01 3.33
C GLU A 118 -31.09 7.53 3.57
N PHE A 119 -30.32 6.64 2.95
CA PHE A 119 -30.45 5.18 3.05
C PHE A 119 -30.38 4.73 4.51
N SER A 120 -29.38 5.18 5.28
CA SER A 120 -29.20 4.79 6.68
C SER A 120 -30.38 5.19 7.58
N ASN A 121 -31.09 6.28 7.25
CA ASN A 121 -32.25 6.76 7.99
C ASN A 121 -33.58 6.22 7.46
N SER A 122 -33.59 5.56 6.30
CA SER A 122 -34.80 5.04 5.69
C SER A 122 -35.32 3.79 6.40
N PRO A 123 -36.65 3.66 6.60
CA PRO A 123 -37.25 2.42 7.10
C PRO A 123 -37.13 1.25 6.11
N LYS A 124 -36.78 1.53 4.84
CA LYS A 124 -36.70 0.54 3.76
C LYS A 124 -35.31 -0.09 3.58
N LYS A 125 -34.29 0.39 4.29
CA LYS A 125 -32.90 -0.10 4.13
C LYS A 125 -32.74 -1.60 4.32
N GLU A 126 -33.49 -2.19 5.26
CA GLU A 126 -33.45 -3.63 5.52
C GLU A 126 -34.08 -4.45 4.41
N GLU A 127 -35.19 -3.96 3.86
CA GLU A 127 -35.87 -4.60 2.73
C GLU A 127 -34.95 -4.60 1.51
N ILE A 128 -34.33 -3.46 1.19
CA ILE A 128 -33.40 -3.33 0.06
C ILE A 128 -32.21 -4.26 0.21
N LEU A 129 -31.58 -4.29 1.40
CA LEU A 129 -30.46 -5.19 1.64
C LEU A 129 -30.88 -6.66 1.48
N ASN A 130 -32.03 -7.06 2.04
CA ASN A 130 -32.52 -8.42 1.88
C ASN A 130 -32.77 -8.77 0.40
N GLN A 131 -33.33 -7.84 -0.39
CA GLN A 131 -33.51 -8.06 -1.83
C GLN A 131 -32.18 -8.18 -2.57
N LEU A 132 -31.20 -7.35 -2.25
CA LEU A 132 -29.85 -7.48 -2.82
C LEU A 132 -29.22 -8.83 -2.48
N LEU A 133 -29.39 -9.32 -1.25
CA LEU A 133 -28.89 -10.64 -0.82
C LEU A 133 -29.61 -11.79 -1.53
N ILE A 134 -30.90 -11.67 -1.83
CA ILE A 134 -31.62 -12.65 -2.67
C ILE A 134 -31.02 -12.67 -4.09
N LEU A 135 -30.83 -11.48 -4.68
CA LEU A 135 -30.29 -11.32 -6.03
C LEU A 135 -28.81 -11.72 -6.14
N LEU A 136 -28.07 -11.78 -5.03
CA LEU A 136 -26.68 -12.25 -5.00
C LEU A 136 -26.54 -13.70 -5.51
N ASN A 137 -27.59 -14.52 -5.36
CA ASN A 137 -27.59 -15.92 -5.77
C ASN A 137 -27.90 -16.11 -7.27
N ASP A 138 -28.24 -15.04 -7.98
CA ASP A 138 -28.56 -15.08 -9.41
C ASP A 138 -27.36 -14.61 -10.24
N GLN A 139 -26.91 -15.49 -11.15
CA GLN A 139 -25.78 -15.26 -12.07
C GLN A 139 -25.94 -13.99 -12.93
N ASN A 140 -27.16 -13.52 -13.17
CA ASN A 140 -27.42 -12.32 -13.95
C ASN A 140 -27.12 -11.02 -13.20
N TYR A 141 -27.10 -11.07 -11.86
CA TYR A 141 -27.01 -9.89 -11.00
C TYR A 141 -25.80 -9.91 -10.07
N ILE A 142 -25.22 -11.09 -9.77
CA ILE A 142 -24.18 -11.27 -8.75
C ILE A 142 -23.06 -10.21 -8.82
N GLU A 143 -22.48 -9.96 -9.99
CA GLU A 143 -21.39 -8.99 -10.14
C GLU A 143 -21.82 -7.56 -9.77
N LEU A 144 -23.04 -7.16 -10.16
CA LEU A 144 -23.58 -5.84 -9.86
C LEU A 144 -23.97 -5.71 -8.39
N VAL A 145 -24.55 -6.75 -7.81
CA VAL A 145 -24.88 -6.81 -6.38
C VAL A 145 -23.59 -6.70 -5.56
N LEU A 146 -22.56 -7.49 -5.88
CA LEU A 146 -21.26 -7.42 -5.20
C LEU A 146 -20.61 -6.04 -5.34
N LYS A 147 -20.68 -5.40 -6.51
CA LYS A 147 -20.24 -4.00 -6.68
C LYS A 147 -20.99 -3.03 -5.76
N CYS A 148 -22.30 -3.22 -5.60
CA CYS A 148 -23.13 -2.40 -4.73
C CYS A 148 -22.73 -2.59 -3.27
N LEU A 149 -22.68 -3.84 -2.80
CA LEU A 149 -22.27 -4.19 -1.43
C LEU A 149 -20.85 -3.73 -1.12
N LYS A 150 -19.93 -3.76 -2.10
CA LYS A 150 -18.56 -3.26 -1.95
C LYS A 150 -18.55 -1.75 -1.68
N ASN A 151 -19.40 -0.98 -2.36
CA ASN A 151 -19.49 0.45 -2.10
C ASN A 151 -20.15 0.75 -0.75
N MET A 152 -21.21 0.01 -0.39
CA MET A 152 -21.84 0.13 0.93
C MET A 152 -20.87 -0.17 2.08
N THR A 153 -20.09 -1.25 1.96
CA THR A 153 -19.12 -1.65 3.00
C THR A 153 -17.84 -0.81 3.03
N GLY A 154 -17.58 -0.03 1.98
CA GLY A 154 -16.44 0.87 1.90
C GLY A 154 -16.69 2.25 2.52
N GLY A 155 -17.94 2.54 2.93
CA GLY A 155 -18.37 3.79 3.53
C GLY A 155 -18.16 3.83 5.05
N SER A 156 -19.22 4.09 5.83
CA SER A 156 -19.12 4.18 7.29
C SER A 156 -19.06 2.79 7.97
N ILE A 157 -18.61 2.78 9.25
CA ILE A 157 -18.60 1.55 10.07
C ILE A 157 -20.02 0.97 10.20
N GLU A 158 -21.01 1.85 10.37
CA GLU A 158 -22.42 1.47 10.50
C GLU A 158 -22.96 0.82 9.23
N GLU A 159 -22.65 1.36 8.05
CA GLU A 159 -23.06 0.79 6.76
C GLU A 159 -22.41 -0.57 6.51
N ARG A 160 -21.12 -0.68 6.82
CA ARG A 160 -20.36 -1.93 6.76
C ARG A 160 -20.98 -3.00 7.66
N ASP A 161 -21.17 -2.69 8.94
CA ASP A 161 -21.70 -3.64 9.91
C ASP A 161 -23.14 -4.03 9.57
N PHE A 162 -23.94 -3.09 9.07
CA PHE A 162 -25.28 -3.36 8.60
C PHE A 162 -25.32 -4.41 7.48
N VAL A 163 -24.45 -4.28 6.47
CA VAL A 163 -24.35 -5.26 5.37
C VAL A 163 -23.83 -6.61 5.88
N LEU A 164 -22.75 -6.60 6.64
CA LEU A 164 -22.01 -7.81 6.97
C LEU A 164 -22.64 -8.61 8.10
N ASN A 165 -23.46 -7.99 8.97
CA ASN A 165 -24.30 -8.73 9.90
C ASN A 165 -25.39 -9.56 9.20
N LYS A 166 -25.72 -9.26 7.94
CA LYS A 166 -26.68 -10.04 7.14
C LYS A 166 -26.03 -10.96 6.11
N LEU A 167 -24.71 -10.84 5.88
CA LEU A 167 -23.97 -11.61 4.89
C LEU A 167 -22.98 -12.54 5.59
N SER A 168 -23.18 -13.86 5.49
CA SER A 168 -22.27 -14.83 6.10
C SER A 168 -20.92 -14.88 5.36
N PHE A 169 -19.82 -15.14 6.08
CA PHE A 169 -18.51 -15.35 5.43
C PHE A 169 -18.56 -16.49 4.43
N GLN A 170 -19.28 -17.57 4.74
CA GLN A 170 -19.50 -18.67 3.82
C GLN A 170 -20.09 -18.18 2.48
N THR A 171 -21.08 -17.29 2.48
CA THR A 171 -21.67 -16.73 1.26
C THR A 171 -20.68 -15.84 0.48
N ILE A 172 -19.79 -15.13 1.19
CA ILE A 172 -18.75 -14.30 0.55
C ILE A 172 -17.68 -15.18 -0.11
N PHE A 173 -17.28 -16.26 0.58
CA PHE A 173 -16.20 -17.15 0.17
C PHE A 173 -16.68 -18.37 -0.65
N GLU A 174 -17.98 -18.51 -0.87
CA GLU A 174 -18.58 -19.62 -1.60
C GLU A 174 -18.02 -19.73 -3.02
N LYS A 175 -17.39 -20.87 -3.34
CA LYS A 175 -16.82 -21.12 -4.67
C LYS A 175 -17.93 -21.17 -5.71
N GLN A 176 -17.88 -20.28 -6.70
CA GLN A 176 -18.68 -20.48 -7.91
C GLN A 176 -17.91 -21.39 -8.87
N HIS A 177 -18.52 -22.52 -9.20
CA HIS A 177 -17.97 -23.54 -10.10
C HIS A 177 -18.31 -23.20 -11.56
N ASN A 178 -17.82 -22.08 -12.06
CA ASN A 178 -17.90 -21.76 -13.48
C ASN A 178 -16.49 -21.47 -14.00
N SER A 179 -16.13 -22.07 -15.15
CA SER A 179 -14.80 -22.12 -15.77
C SER A 179 -13.79 -21.11 -15.23
N GLU A 180 -12.68 -21.60 -14.66
CA GLU A 180 -11.61 -20.83 -13.98
C GLU A 180 -11.02 -19.67 -14.83
N ASP A 181 -11.28 -19.66 -16.14
CA ASP A 181 -10.79 -18.65 -17.08
C ASP A 181 -11.78 -17.53 -17.46
N SER A 182 -13.02 -17.54 -16.96
CA SER A 182 -13.99 -16.47 -17.28
C SER A 182 -13.57 -15.12 -16.65
N PRO A 183 -13.45 -14.02 -17.43
CA PRO A 183 -13.17 -12.69 -16.87
C PRO A 183 -14.22 -12.22 -15.85
N ILE A 184 -15.47 -12.66 -16.01
CA ILE A 184 -16.56 -12.33 -15.09
C ILE A 184 -16.34 -13.01 -13.74
N GLU A 185 -15.96 -14.30 -13.74
CA GLU A 185 -15.70 -15.06 -12.53
C GLU A 185 -14.51 -14.48 -11.75
N LYS A 186 -13.43 -14.16 -12.46
CA LYS A 186 -12.26 -13.45 -11.92
C LYS A 186 -12.66 -12.15 -11.21
N ASN A 187 -13.47 -11.33 -11.87
CA ASN A 187 -13.95 -10.09 -11.28
C ASN A 187 -14.93 -10.32 -10.09
N ILE A 188 -15.74 -11.37 -10.11
CA ILE A 188 -16.57 -11.78 -8.95
C ILE A 188 -15.70 -12.15 -7.75
N GLN A 189 -14.64 -12.94 -7.96
CA GLN A 189 -13.67 -13.28 -6.91
C GLN A 189 -13.03 -12.02 -6.33
N PHE A 190 -12.58 -11.10 -7.19
CA PHE A 190 -12.00 -9.83 -6.76
C PHE A 190 -12.96 -9.03 -5.87
N LEU A 191 -14.23 -8.89 -6.29
CA LEU A 191 -15.23 -8.15 -5.52
C LEU A 191 -15.51 -8.79 -4.15
N ARG A 192 -15.50 -10.12 -4.07
CA ARG A 192 -15.65 -10.86 -2.80
C ARG A 192 -14.45 -10.64 -1.87
N CYS A 193 -13.23 -10.75 -2.38
CA CYS A 193 -12.03 -10.43 -1.61
C CYS A 193 -12.04 -8.97 -1.15
N LYS A 194 -12.56 -8.04 -1.98
CA LYS A 194 -12.68 -6.64 -1.61
C LYS A 194 -13.69 -6.39 -0.48
N LEU A 195 -14.80 -7.15 -0.44
CA LEU A 195 -15.75 -7.10 0.68
C LEU A 195 -15.09 -7.52 1.99
N ILE A 196 -14.29 -8.59 1.96
CA ILE A 196 -13.52 -9.05 3.12
C ILE A 196 -12.50 -7.99 3.55
N HIS A 197 -11.79 -7.38 2.60
CA HIS A 197 -10.88 -6.29 2.91
C HIS A 197 -11.62 -5.13 3.60
N ASN A 198 -12.72 -4.64 3.03
CA ASN A 198 -13.53 -3.59 3.65
C ASN A 198 -13.98 -3.96 5.07
N TYR A 199 -14.32 -5.23 5.30
CA TYR A 199 -14.63 -5.71 6.63
C TYR A 199 -13.45 -5.59 7.59
N CYS A 200 -12.26 -6.06 7.18
CA CYS A 200 -11.06 -6.10 8.00
C CYS A 200 -10.46 -4.70 8.29
N ARG A 201 -10.87 -3.64 7.59
CA ARG A 201 -10.36 -2.27 7.82
C ARG A 201 -10.76 -1.67 9.18
N TYR A 202 -11.81 -2.18 9.82
CA TYR A 202 -12.22 -1.73 11.16
C TYR A 202 -12.37 -2.92 12.11
N LYS A 203 -12.61 -2.63 13.39
CA LYS A 203 -12.60 -3.63 14.46
C LYS A 203 -13.45 -4.85 14.12
N VAL A 204 -12.81 -6.02 14.18
CA VAL A 204 -13.39 -7.35 13.94
C VAL A 204 -13.32 -8.17 15.23
N SER A 205 -14.29 -9.07 15.45
CA SER A 205 -14.22 -10.01 16.58
C SER A 205 -13.11 -11.04 16.38
N VAL A 206 -12.56 -11.58 17.47
CA VAL A 206 -11.49 -12.61 17.37
C VAL A 206 -11.96 -13.84 16.60
N LYS A 207 -13.23 -14.22 16.77
CA LYS A 207 -13.84 -15.37 16.10
C LYS A 207 -13.89 -15.14 14.59
N ASP A 208 -14.45 -14.00 14.16
CA ASP A 208 -14.64 -13.68 12.75
C ASP A 208 -13.30 -13.50 12.03
N GLY A 209 -12.32 -12.85 12.69
CA GLY A 209 -10.98 -12.70 12.16
C GLY A 209 -10.28 -14.05 11.93
N LYS A 210 -10.40 -14.99 12.86
CA LYS A 210 -9.87 -16.36 12.70
C LYS A 210 -10.56 -17.09 11.55
N GLU A 211 -11.88 -16.99 11.46
CA GLU A 211 -12.66 -17.62 10.38
C GLU A 211 -12.21 -17.12 9.01
N ILE A 212 -12.07 -15.80 8.84
CA ILE A 212 -11.56 -15.19 7.59
C ILE A 212 -10.18 -15.77 7.24
N MET A 213 -9.25 -15.79 8.19
CA MET A 213 -7.89 -16.31 7.95
C MET A 213 -7.90 -17.79 7.57
N ILE A 214 -8.74 -18.61 8.22
CA ILE A 214 -8.85 -20.05 7.91
C ILE A 214 -9.42 -20.26 6.50
N GLN A 215 -10.51 -19.55 6.15
CA GLN A 215 -11.12 -19.68 4.82
C GLN A 215 -10.17 -19.19 3.72
N SER A 216 -9.39 -18.14 3.98
CA SER A 216 -8.38 -17.60 3.08
C SER A 216 -7.39 -18.66 2.59
N ILE A 217 -6.99 -19.60 3.44
CA ILE A 217 -6.00 -20.64 3.12
C ILE A 217 -6.47 -21.54 1.99
N SER A 218 -7.74 -21.95 2.06
CA SER A 218 -8.34 -22.84 1.08
C SER A 218 -8.57 -22.20 -0.29
N LEU A 219 -8.61 -20.87 -0.33
CA LEU A 219 -8.92 -20.08 -1.52
C LEU A 219 -7.66 -19.53 -2.18
N PHE A 220 -6.67 -19.11 -1.39
CA PHE A 220 -5.49 -18.39 -1.88
C PHE A 220 -4.84 -19.02 -3.12
N PRO A 221 -4.63 -20.36 -3.21
CA PRO A 221 -4.00 -20.97 -4.38
C PRO A 221 -4.83 -20.86 -5.67
N THR A 222 -6.15 -20.72 -5.54
CA THR A 222 -7.11 -20.66 -6.67
C THR A 222 -7.44 -19.25 -7.11
N LEU A 223 -7.00 -18.23 -6.37
CA LEU A 223 -7.32 -16.84 -6.66
C LEU A 223 -6.38 -16.26 -7.72
N GLU A 224 -6.92 -15.36 -8.53
CA GLU A 224 -6.09 -14.46 -9.35
C GLU A 224 -5.33 -13.44 -8.49
N ASN A 225 -4.27 -12.85 -9.05
CA ASN A 225 -3.37 -11.97 -8.31
C ASN A 225 -4.07 -10.75 -7.68
N ARG A 226 -5.01 -10.12 -8.40
CA ARG A 226 -5.82 -9.01 -7.84
C ARG A 226 -6.61 -9.40 -6.61
N SER A 227 -7.19 -10.61 -6.62
CA SER A 227 -7.92 -11.15 -5.47
C SER A 227 -6.97 -11.51 -4.33
N LYS A 228 -5.79 -12.07 -4.62
CA LYS A 228 -4.73 -12.34 -3.63
C LYS A 228 -4.28 -11.07 -2.92
N ILE A 229 -4.06 -9.98 -3.65
CA ILE A 229 -3.66 -8.67 -3.09
C ILE A 229 -4.68 -8.21 -2.03
N GLU A 230 -5.97 -8.22 -2.36
CA GLU A 230 -7.03 -7.80 -1.44
C GLU A 230 -7.10 -8.69 -0.20
N LEU A 231 -6.86 -9.99 -0.36
CA LEU A 231 -6.83 -10.95 0.75
C LEU A 231 -5.59 -10.76 1.64
N ILE A 232 -4.43 -10.47 1.06
CA ILE A 232 -3.21 -10.12 1.81
C ILE A 232 -3.48 -8.87 2.65
N TYR A 233 -4.04 -7.80 2.08
CA TYR A 233 -4.40 -6.61 2.86
C TYR A 233 -5.41 -6.91 3.96
N SER A 234 -6.40 -7.75 3.69
CA SER A 234 -7.36 -8.21 4.72
C SER A 234 -6.64 -8.86 5.90
N ILE A 235 -5.73 -9.80 5.62
CA ILE A 235 -4.95 -10.50 6.63
C ILE A 235 -4.04 -9.54 7.40
N THR A 236 -3.35 -8.63 6.71
CA THR A 236 -2.51 -7.61 7.34
C THR A 236 -3.32 -6.70 8.27
N HIS A 237 -4.51 -6.25 7.85
CA HIS A 237 -5.38 -5.42 8.69
C HIS A 237 -5.88 -6.15 9.94
N LEU A 238 -6.09 -7.47 9.88
CA LEU A 238 -6.52 -8.24 11.06
C LEU A 238 -5.49 -8.25 12.18
N ARG A 239 -4.20 -8.00 11.88
CA ARG A 239 -3.12 -7.95 12.88
C ARG A 239 -3.43 -7.01 14.04
N GLN A 240 -3.99 -5.83 13.75
CA GLN A 240 -4.30 -4.82 14.76
C GLN A 240 -5.40 -5.24 15.76
N PHE A 241 -6.22 -6.24 15.41
CA PHE A 241 -7.34 -6.71 16.24
C PHE A 241 -7.10 -8.08 16.87
N LEU A 242 -6.28 -8.91 16.22
CA LEU A 242 -6.04 -10.28 16.65
C LEU A 242 -4.70 -10.45 17.39
N LEU A 243 -3.73 -9.55 17.22
CA LEU A 243 -2.41 -9.58 17.88
C LEU A 243 -1.81 -11.00 17.97
N ILE A 244 -1.73 -11.59 19.17
CA ILE A 244 -1.18 -12.93 19.42
C ILE A 244 -1.93 -14.02 18.62
N ASP A 245 -3.24 -13.89 18.47
CA ASP A 245 -4.05 -14.83 17.71
C ASP A 245 -3.79 -14.74 16.21
N TRP A 246 -3.35 -13.59 15.69
CA TRP A 246 -3.04 -13.40 14.28
C TRP A 246 -1.89 -14.32 13.85
N ILE A 247 -0.73 -14.19 14.51
CA ILE A 247 0.47 -14.97 14.23
C ILE A 247 0.21 -16.45 14.43
N LYS A 248 -0.42 -16.82 15.56
CA LYS A 248 -0.76 -18.22 15.84
C LYS A 248 -1.64 -18.82 14.75
N THR A 249 -2.61 -18.06 14.25
CA THR A 249 -3.51 -18.52 13.18
C THR A 249 -2.77 -18.65 11.85
N LEU A 250 -1.88 -17.71 11.50
CA LEU A 250 -1.04 -17.81 10.31
C LEU A 250 -0.18 -19.07 10.32
N LYS A 251 0.50 -19.33 11.44
CA LYS A 251 1.42 -20.46 11.60
C LYS A 251 0.68 -21.79 11.68
N TYR A 252 -0.29 -21.91 12.58
CA TYR A 252 -0.98 -23.18 12.84
C TYR A 252 -1.70 -23.72 11.60
N ASN A 253 -2.24 -22.82 10.78
CA ASN A 253 -2.97 -23.23 9.59
C ASN A 253 -2.10 -23.18 8.31
N GLY A 254 -0.81 -22.84 8.41
CA GLY A 254 0.12 -22.86 7.28
C GLY A 254 -0.15 -21.81 6.20
N LEU A 255 -0.73 -20.65 6.56
CA LEU A 255 -1.10 -19.60 5.59
C LEU A 255 0.11 -18.85 5.03
N LEU A 256 1.26 -18.88 5.72
CA LEU A 256 2.47 -18.20 5.29
C LEU A 256 3.01 -18.74 3.95
N ASN A 257 3.01 -20.07 3.77
CA ASN A 257 3.53 -20.68 2.54
C ASN A 257 2.72 -20.26 1.29
N PRO A 258 1.37 -20.33 1.27
CA PRO A 258 0.58 -19.74 0.21
C PRO A 258 0.88 -18.26 -0.03
N ILE A 259 1.00 -17.44 1.02
CA ILE A 259 1.29 -16.00 0.86
C ILE A 259 2.65 -15.76 0.19
N LEU A 260 3.67 -16.55 0.53
CA LEU A 260 5.00 -16.44 -0.08
C LEU A 260 5.00 -16.72 -1.58
N THR A 261 3.99 -17.43 -2.11
CA THR A 261 3.80 -17.57 -3.56
C THR A 261 3.41 -16.26 -4.26
N GLY A 262 3.12 -15.20 -3.50
CA GLY A 262 2.91 -13.84 -4.01
C GLY A 262 4.21 -13.06 -4.26
N LEU A 263 5.38 -13.62 -3.93
CA LEU A 263 6.67 -13.08 -4.33
C LEU A 263 6.97 -13.52 -5.77
N VAL A 264 6.53 -12.73 -6.75
CA VAL A 264 6.65 -13.03 -8.19
C VAL A 264 7.26 -11.85 -8.96
N LEU A 265 7.98 -12.12 -10.04
CA LEU A 265 8.66 -11.06 -10.81
C LEU A 265 7.73 -10.33 -11.80
N ASP A 266 6.67 -10.99 -12.23
CA ASP A 266 5.75 -10.52 -13.28
C ASP A 266 4.56 -9.72 -12.75
N ASP A 267 4.35 -9.70 -11.43
CA ASP A 267 3.29 -8.92 -10.76
C ASP A 267 3.84 -8.08 -9.59
N PRO A 268 4.29 -6.85 -9.87
CA PRO A 268 4.83 -5.94 -8.84
C PRO A 268 3.85 -5.62 -7.71
N GLU A 269 2.54 -5.51 -8.01
CA GLU A 269 1.53 -5.15 -7.01
C GLU A 269 1.34 -6.28 -5.99
N LEU A 270 1.31 -7.54 -6.46
CA LEU A 270 1.24 -8.71 -5.60
C LEU A 270 2.50 -8.87 -4.75
N THR A 271 3.67 -8.63 -5.33
CA THR A 271 4.95 -8.68 -4.61
C THR A 271 5.02 -7.63 -3.51
N ILE A 272 4.62 -6.38 -3.80
CA ILE A 272 4.53 -5.32 -2.78
C ILE A 272 3.57 -5.71 -1.66
N ALA A 273 2.36 -6.18 -2.01
CA ALA A 273 1.38 -6.60 -1.00
C ALA A 273 1.95 -7.70 -0.09
N THR A 274 2.64 -8.67 -0.69
CA THR A 274 3.29 -9.77 0.03
C THR A 274 4.37 -9.26 0.98
N PHE A 275 5.28 -8.41 0.52
CA PHE A 275 6.32 -7.82 1.36
C PHE A 275 5.74 -7.03 2.54
N LEU A 276 4.67 -6.25 2.35
CA LEU A 276 4.03 -5.50 3.44
C LEU A 276 3.53 -6.42 4.57
N LEU A 277 2.99 -7.60 4.24
CA LEU A 277 2.60 -8.59 5.24
C LEU A 277 3.84 -9.17 5.95
N LEU A 278 4.90 -9.49 5.20
CA LEU A 278 6.15 -10.01 5.77
C LEU A 278 6.81 -8.99 6.72
N PHE A 279 6.83 -7.70 6.36
CA PHE A 279 7.33 -6.64 7.23
C PHE A 279 6.49 -6.49 8.48
N THR A 280 5.17 -6.69 8.37
CA THR A 280 4.28 -6.71 9.54
C THR A 280 4.62 -7.86 10.49
N LEU A 281 4.91 -9.05 9.95
CA LEU A 281 5.40 -10.19 10.73
C LEU A 281 6.75 -9.89 11.40
N MET A 282 7.70 -9.30 10.67
CA MET A 282 9.00 -8.92 11.22
C MET A 282 8.87 -7.89 12.35
N LYS A 283 8.01 -6.86 12.19
CA LYS A 283 7.68 -5.89 13.26
C LYS A 283 7.15 -6.58 14.52
N ASP A 284 6.43 -7.69 14.36
CA ASP A 284 5.96 -8.55 15.46
C ASP A 284 7.00 -9.57 15.96
N ARG A 285 8.27 -9.43 15.53
CA ARG A 285 9.41 -10.29 15.89
C ARG A 285 9.28 -11.73 15.42
N GLU A 286 8.50 -11.95 14.36
CA GLU A 286 8.43 -13.26 13.73
C GLU A 286 9.58 -13.41 12.73
N PRO A 287 10.42 -14.47 12.89
CA PRO A 287 11.51 -14.69 11.96
C PRO A 287 10.97 -15.13 10.61
N ILE A 288 11.38 -14.43 9.57
CA ILE A 288 11.05 -14.73 8.17
C ILE A 288 12.36 -15.06 7.46
N ASP A 289 12.40 -16.20 6.76
CA ASP A 289 13.54 -16.53 5.90
C ASP A 289 13.26 -16.02 4.49
N PHE A 290 14.08 -15.09 4.01
CA PHE A 290 13.97 -14.55 2.66
C PHE A 290 14.88 -15.30 1.70
N ASP A 291 14.33 -15.65 0.54
CA ASP A 291 15.06 -16.22 -0.57
C ASP A 291 15.95 -15.15 -1.24
N CYS A 292 17.26 -15.29 -1.06
CA CYS A 292 18.25 -14.36 -1.62
C CYS A 292 18.35 -14.48 -3.14
N GLU A 293 18.00 -15.63 -3.72
CA GLU A 293 17.96 -15.81 -5.18
C GLU A 293 16.85 -14.93 -5.77
N TYR A 294 15.65 -14.99 -5.20
CA TYR A 294 14.54 -14.13 -5.62
C TYR A 294 14.85 -12.64 -5.47
N LEU A 295 15.43 -12.22 -4.34
CA LEU A 295 15.84 -10.82 -4.14
C LEU A 295 16.89 -10.38 -5.17
N SER A 296 17.83 -11.26 -5.51
CA SER A 296 18.82 -10.99 -6.57
C SER A 296 18.17 -10.87 -7.94
N GLN A 297 17.16 -11.71 -8.25
CA GLN A 297 16.40 -11.62 -9.50
C GLN A 297 15.62 -10.30 -9.59
N LEU A 298 15.06 -9.79 -8.48
CA LEU A 298 14.43 -8.46 -8.45
C LEU A 298 15.43 -7.35 -8.79
N LEU A 299 16.60 -7.37 -8.16
CA LEU A 299 17.64 -6.36 -8.36
C LEU A 299 18.28 -6.38 -9.76
N LEU A 300 18.35 -7.55 -10.39
CA LEU A 300 18.92 -7.75 -11.72
C LEU A 300 17.88 -7.71 -12.85
N SER A 301 16.62 -7.43 -12.52
CA SER A 301 15.51 -7.39 -13.48
C SER A 301 15.67 -6.25 -14.48
N GLU A 302 15.32 -6.50 -15.74
CA GLU A 302 15.23 -5.46 -16.77
C GLU A 302 14.10 -4.46 -16.51
N ASN A 303 13.06 -4.86 -15.77
CA ASN A 303 11.99 -3.96 -15.34
C ASN A 303 12.46 -3.09 -14.16
N PRO A 304 12.57 -1.75 -14.31
CA PRO A 304 13.03 -0.85 -13.25
C PRO A 304 12.17 -0.90 -11.98
N ILE A 305 10.87 -1.21 -12.11
CA ILE A 305 9.97 -1.32 -10.96
C ILE A 305 10.40 -2.47 -10.04
N ASN A 306 10.80 -3.60 -10.62
CA ASN A 306 11.28 -4.74 -9.85
C ASN A 306 12.58 -4.42 -9.12
N VAL A 307 13.49 -3.67 -9.77
CA VAL A 307 14.74 -3.22 -9.15
C VAL A 307 14.45 -2.33 -7.94
N GLN A 308 13.55 -1.35 -8.10
CA GLN A 308 13.10 -0.48 -7.00
C GLN A 308 12.48 -1.28 -5.85
N ILE A 309 11.61 -2.25 -6.15
CA ILE A 309 11.02 -3.15 -5.14
C ILE A 309 12.11 -3.97 -4.44
N GLY A 310 13.10 -4.47 -5.17
CA GLY A 310 14.26 -5.18 -4.64
C GLY A 310 15.01 -4.32 -3.61
N CYS A 311 15.43 -3.13 -4.00
CA CYS A 311 16.13 -2.18 -3.12
C CYS A 311 15.28 -1.82 -1.89
N TRP A 312 14.02 -1.42 -2.09
CA TRP A 312 13.10 -1.10 -1.00
C TRP A 312 12.91 -2.28 -0.04
N SER A 313 12.77 -3.50 -0.57
CA SER A 313 12.56 -4.68 0.27
C SER A 313 13.78 -4.99 1.11
N ILE A 314 14.99 -4.91 0.55
CA ILE A 314 16.24 -5.16 1.27
C ILE A 314 16.45 -4.11 2.37
N ASP A 315 16.20 -2.84 2.05
CA ASP A 315 16.19 -1.77 3.04
C ASP A 315 15.30 -2.10 4.25
N GLN A 316 14.03 -2.44 3.98
CA GLN A 316 13.07 -2.73 5.05
C GLN A 316 13.41 -4.01 5.82
N ILE A 317 13.87 -5.07 5.14
CA ILE A 317 14.26 -6.32 5.79
C ILE A 317 15.41 -6.07 6.77
N ILE A 318 16.42 -5.30 6.37
CA ILE A 318 17.56 -4.98 7.24
C ILE A 318 17.10 -4.15 8.46
N LEU A 319 16.29 -3.11 8.24
CA LEU A 319 15.82 -2.25 9.35
C LEU A 319 14.93 -2.98 10.35
N LEU A 320 14.16 -3.96 9.89
CA LEU A 320 13.22 -4.71 10.72
C LEU A 320 13.84 -5.97 11.32
N ASP A 321 15.05 -6.36 10.90
CA ASP A 321 15.73 -7.52 11.45
C ASP A 321 16.36 -7.21 12.82
N TYR A 322 15.66 -7.60 13.88
CA TYR A 322 16.14 -7.49 15.25
C TYR A 322 17.34 -8.38 15.58
N SER A 323 17.63 -9.39 14.76
CA SER A 323 18.77 -10.28 14.98
C SER A 323 20.07 -9.74 14.38
N SER A 324 19.99 -8.71 13.53
CA SER A 324 21.10 -8.17 12.74
C SER A 324 21.84 -9.22 11.90
N THR A 325 21.19 -10.32 11.51
CA THR A 325 21.79 -11.40 10.73
C THR A 325 21.48 -11.31 9.24
N MET A 326 20.42 -10.60 8.85
CA MET A 326 19.99 -10.47 7.46
C MET A 326 20.98 -9.69 6.62
N ALA A 327 21.55 -8.61 7.17
CA ALA A 327 22.55 -7.82 6.45
C ALA A 327 23.80 -8.68 6.16
N ASP A 328 24.29 -9.47 7.13
CA ASP A 328 25.37 -10.44 6.92
C ASP A 328 25.02 -11.48 5.86
N LYS A 329 23.79 -12.02 5.90
CA LYS A 329 23.29 -12.97 4.90
C LYS A 329 23.30 -12.35 3.50
N PHE A 330 22.82 -11.12 3.35
CA PHE A 330 22.78 -10.42 2.07
C PHE A 330 24.18 -10.10 1.53
N VAL A 331 25.11 -9.68 2.38
CA VAL A 331 26.51 -9.50 1.95
C VAL A 331 27.11 -10.83 1.49
N SER A 332 26.91 -11.92 2.25
CA SER A 332 27.40 -13.26 1.91
C SER A 332 26.86 -13.79 0.57
N ASN A 333 25.66 -13.35 0.18
CA ASN A 333 25.01 -13.72 -1.08
C ASN A 333 25.25 -12.71 -2.21
N GLY A 334 26.14 -11.72 -2.02
CA GLY A 334 26.51 -10.75 -3.05
C GLY A 334 25.49 -9.64 -3.30
N ILE A 335 24.40 -9.57 -2.53
CA ILE A 335 23.33 -8.57 -2.70
C ILE A 335 23.85 -7.15 -2.50
N PHE A 336 24.74 -6.94 -1.52
CA PHE A 336 25.36 -5.64 -1.28
C PHE A 336 26.09 -5.10 -2.53
N ALA A 337 26.87 -5.95 -3.21
CA ALA A 337 27.60 -5.57 -4.41
C ALA A 337 26.66 -5.22 -5.57
N ILE A 338 25.54 -5.94 -5.70
CA ILE A 338 24.52 -5.63 -6.71
C ILE A 338 23.92 -4.24 -6.44
N ILE A 339 23.53 -3.96 -5.19
CA ILE A 339 22.96 -2.65 -4.81
C ILE A 339 23.97 -1.52 -5.01
N LEU A 340 25.23 -1.72 -4.64
CA LEU A 340 26.29 -0.74 -4.86
C LEU A 340 26.42 -0.40 -6.35
N ASN A 341 26.46 -1.41 -7.22
CA ASN A 341 26.52 -1.19 -8.66
C ASN A 341 25.27 -0.47 -9.19
N LEU A 342 24.09 -0.76 -8.65
CA LEU A 342 22.85 -0.04 -8.99
C LEU A 342 22.91 1.43 -8.55
N PHE A 343 23.52 1.73 -7.41
CA PHE A 343 23.73 3.10 -6.94
C PHE A 343 24.73 3.87 -7.82
N GLU A 344 25.81 3.23 -8.24
CA GLU A 344 26.83 3.84 -9.09
C GLU A 344 26.31 4.08 -10.52
N ASN A 345 25.62 3.09 -11.10
CA ASN A 345 25.34 3.04 -12.54
C ASN A 345 23.85 3.10 -12.92
N GLY A 346 22.93 3.07 -11.95
CA GLY A 346 21.49 3.07 -12.18
C GLY A 346 20.91 4.43 -12.61
N SER A 347 19.63 4.42 -13.03
CA SER A 347 18.86 5.65 -13.22
C SER A 347 18.65 6.38 -11.89
N TYR A 348 18.39 7.69 -11.93
CA TYR A 348 18.20 8.50 -10.73
C TYR A 348 17.19 7.88 -9.74
N GLU A 349 16.06 7.36 -10.21
CA GLU A 349 15.04 6.73 -9.36
C GLU A 349 15.54 5.43 -8.73
N ILE A 350 16.35 4.64 -9.44
CA ILE A 350 16.97 3.43 -8.88
C ILE A 350 18.05 3.82 -7.87
N LYS A 351 18.85 4.85 -8.14
CA LYS A 351 19.89 5.35 -7.23
C LYS A 351 19.30 5.79 -5.89
N ILE A 352 18.13 6.44 -5.90
CA ILE A 352 17.41 6.79 -4.66
C ILE A 352 17.16 5.54 -3.80
N GLU A 353 16.50 4.51 -4.36
CA GLU A 353 16.16 3.32 -3.57
C GLU A 353 17.41 2.50 -3.20
N ALA A 354 18.41 2.45 -4.08
CA ALA A 354 19.69 1.81 -3.78
C ALA A 354 20.43 2.53 -2.64
N ALA A 355 20.41 3.87 -2.60
CA ALA A 355 21.01 4.65 -1.53
C ALA A 355 20.36 4.34 -0.17
N PHE A 356 19.02 4.25 -0.11
CA PHE A 356 18.33 3.82 1.11
C PHE A 356 18.77 2.43 1.55
N ALA A 357 18.85 1.46 0.63
CA ALA A 357 19.31 0.12 0.96
C ALA A 357 20.77 0.11 1.45
N LEU A 358 21.67 0.88 0.83
CA LEU A 358 23.06 1.03 1.26
C LEU A 358 23.18 1.65 2.65
N CYS A 359 22.43 2.72 2.94
CA CYS A 359 22.34 3.29 4.29
C CYS A 359 21.96 2.20 5.30
N SER A 360 20.97 1.36 4.97
CA SER A 360 20.58 0.22 5.82
C SER A 360 21.73 -0.72 6.13
N PHE A 361 22.54 -1.10 5.14
CA PHE A 361 23.73 -1.92 5.39
C PHE A 361 24.74 -1.22 6.30
N VAL A 362 25.02 0.06 6.03
CA VAL A 362 25.97 0.86 6.80
C VAL A 362 25.53 1.02 8.25
N GLU A 363 24.24 1.18 8.49
CA GLU A 363 23.66 1.35 9.80
C GLU A 363 23.74 0.08 10.66
N GLN A 364 23.85 -1.11 10.07
CA GLN A 364 24.03 -2.38 10.77
C GLN A 364 25.49 -2.64 11.16
N ASP A 365 25.72 -3.34 12.27
CA ASP A 365 27.07 -3.69 12.71
C ASP A 365 27.66 -4.87 11.92
N LEU A 366 28.04 -4.61 10.68
CA LEU A 366 28.69 -5.55 9.77
C LEU A 366 30.19 -5.69 10.05
N THR A 367 30.54 -6.07 11.28
CA THR A 367 31.92 -6.16 11.76
C THR A 367 32.83 -7.00 10.84
N ASN A 368 32.30 -8.05 10.22
CA ASN A 368 33.07 -8.92 9.30
C ASN A 368 33.25 -8.34 7.89
N TYR A 369 32.50 -7.28 7.55
CA TYR A 369 32.46 -6.70 6.20
C TYR A 369 32.83 -5.22 6.19
N CYS A 370 33.43 -4.69 7.25
CA CYS A 370 33.91 -3.31 7.28
C CYS A 370 34.87 -3.02 6.10
N ASP A 371 35.84 -3.91 5.84
CA ASP A 371 36.79 -3.69 4.73
C ASP A 371 36.08 -3.59 3.37
N LEU A 372 34.96 -4.32 3.18
CA LEU A 372 34.15 -4.22 1.98
C LEU A 372 33.52 -2.83 1.82
N ILE A 373 33.02 -2.25 2.91
CA ILE A 373 32.38 -0.92 2.92
C ILE A 373 33.41 0.20 2.67
N ILE A 374 34.64 0.09 3.18
CA ILE A 374 35.70 1.07 2.87
C ILE A 374 36.08 0.97 1.40
N ASN A 375 36.37 -0.25 0.95
CA ASN A 375 36.91 -0.49 -0.39
C ASN A 375 35.89 -0.19 -1.49
N SER A 376 34.61 -0.07 -1.16
CA SER A 376 33.58 0.32 -2.11
C SER A 376 33.50 1.83 -2.40
N ASN A 377 34.35 2.66 -1.78
CA ASN A 377 34.30 4.13 -1.90
C ASN A 377 32.89 4.71 -1.64
N ILE A 378 32.16 4.11 -0.70
CA ILE A 378 30.75 4.47 -0.46
C ILE A 378 30.59 5.92 0.01
N ILE A 379 31.58 6.46 0.73
CA ILE A 379 31.59 7.86 1.18
C ILE A 379 31.61 8.79 -0.04
N GLY A 380 32.57 8.59 -0.95
CA GLY A 380 32.68 9.39 -2.17
C GLY A 380 31.40 9.30 -3.01
N ASN A 381 30.88 8.09 -3.22
CA ASN A 381 29.65 7.88 -3.98
C ASN A 381 28.43 8.60 -3.34
N PHE A 382 28.35 8.66 -2.00
CA PHE A 382 27.30 9.41 -1.30
C PHE A 382 27.47 10.93 -1.45
N LEU A 383 28.70 11.42 -1.35
CA LEU A 383 29.00 12.85 -1.51
C LEU A 383 28.66 13.34 -2.91
N ASP A 384 29.08 12.61 -3.94
CA ASP A 384 28.73 12.89 -5.34
C ASP A 384 27.20 12.94 -5.55
N PHE A 385 26.46 12.09 -4.84
CA PHE A 385 25.01 12.00 -4.99
C PHE A 385 24.27 13.21 -4.42
N PHE A 386 24.83 13.91 -3.43
CA PHE A 386 24.29 15.19 -2.94
C PHE A 386 24.28 16.28 -4.01
N GLY A 387 25.08 16.15 -5.08
CA GLY A 387 25.02 17.02 -6.25
C GLY A 387 23.72 16.91 -7.07
N THR A 388 22.79 16.03 -6.67
CA THR A 388 21.47 15.87 -7.28
C THR A 388 20.35 16.33 -6.33
N PRO A 389 19.17 16.71 -6.83
CA PRO A 389 18.05 17.07 -5.94
C PRO A 389 17.63 15.84 -5.13
N LEU A 390 17.73 15.86 -3.80
CA LEU A 390 17.33 14.75 -2.93
C LEU A 390 16.24 15.18 -1.95
N GLU A 391 15.41 14.23 -1.52
CA GLU A 391 14.46 14.48 -0.42
C GLU A 391 15.21 14.53 0.91
N SER A 392 14.76 15.40 1.82
CA SER A 392 15.42 15.62 3.12
C SER A 392 15.60 14.34 3.92
N SER A 393 14.62 13.42 3.85
CA SER A 393 14.70 12.10 4.53
C SER A 393 15.89 11.25 4.06
N LEU A 394 16.22 11.30 2.77
CA LEU A 394 17.38 10.60 2.24
C LEU A 394 18.67 11.32 2.64
N ILE A 395 18.68 12.65 2.59
CA ILE A 395 19.85 13.46 2.98
C ILE A 395 20.26 13.15 4.42
N VAL A 396 19.31 13.25 5.36
CA VAL A 396 19.53 12.93 6.78
C VAL A 396 20.12 11.54 6.92
N ARG A 397 19.56 10.55 6.23
CA ARG A 397 19.97 9.17 6.35
C ARG A 397 21.36 8.89 5.76
N ILE A 398 21.74 9.57 4.69
CA ILE A 398 23.09 9.51 4.12
C ILE A 398 24.10 10.14 5.10
N ILE A 399 23.80 11.31 5.67
CA ILE A 399 24.65 11.97 6.66
C ILE A 399 24.87 11.04 7.87
N GLU A 400 23.80 10.49 8.44
CA GLU A 400 23.89 9.54 9.55
C GLU A 400 24.72 8.29 9.19
N SER A 401 24.62 7.82 7.94
CA SER A 401 25.41 6.70 7.45
C SER A 401 26.90 7.05 7.36
N ILE A 402 27.26 8.23 6.86
CA ILE A 402 28.64 8.73 6.82
C ILE A 402 29.19 8.85 8.25
N ASN A 403 28.41 9.42 9.18
CA ASN A 403 28.82 9.52 10.59
C ASN A 403 29.12 8.14 11.19
N LYS A 404 28.23 7.16 10.97
CA LYS A 404 28.43 5.78 11.45
C LYS A 404 29.64 5.09 10.82
N ILE A 405 29.93 5.37 9.56
CA ILE A 405 31.16 4.89 8.90
C ILE A 405 32.36 5.42 9.68
N PHE A 406 32.48 6.73 9.86
CA PHE A 406 33.61 7.33 10.58
C PHE A 406 33.77 6.78 12.00
N GLU A 407 32.67 6.71 12.78
CA GLU A 407 32.69 6.13 14.14
C GLU A 407 33.19 4.68 14.17
N LYS A 408 32.80 3.85 13.19
CA LYS A 408 33.24 2.45 13.10
C LYS A 408 34.71 2.34 12.75
N TYR A 409 35.21 3.20 11.87
CA TYR A 409 36.60 3.13 11.41
C TYR A 409 37.59 3.80 12.36
N GLU A 410 37.16 4.79 13.14
CA GLU A 410 37.93 5.32 14.26
C GLU A 410 38.28 4.19 15.25
N LYS A 411 37.30 3.37 15.63
CA LYS A 411 37.51 2.22 16.52
C LYS A 411 38.46 1.15 15.94
N ARG A 412 38.73 1.18 14.64
CA ARG A 412 39.63 0.25 13.94
C ARG A 412 40.96 0.88 13.53
N ASN A 413 41.21 2.14 13.88
CA ASN A 413 42.37 2.91 13.43
C ASN A 413 42.48 3.02 11.90
N LEU A 414 41.34 3.11 11.20
CA LEU A 414 41.25 3.26 9.74
C LEU A 414 40.60 4.59 9.31
N ILE A 415 40.46 5.53 10.26
CA ILE A 415 39.77 6.81 10.03
C ILE A 415 40.40 7.65 8.90
N ASP A 416 41.72 7.56 8.70
CA ASP A 416 42.42 8.34 7.67
C ASP A 416 41.99 7.95 6.25
N VAL A 417 41.62 6.67 6.02
CA VAL A 417 41.09 6.25 4.72
C VAL A 417 39.72 6.89 4.47
N CYS A 418 38.86 6.92 5.48
CA CYS A 418 37.56 7.58 5.39
C CYS A 418 37.70 9.09 5.18
N ARG A 419 38.64 9.73 5.88
CA ARG A 419 38.94 11.15 5.71
C ARG A 419 39.42 11.47 4.30
N ASN A 420 40.32 10.67 3.75
CA ASN A 420 40.79 10.88 2.37
C ASN A 420 39.64 10.78 1.38
N GLN A 421 38.80 9.73 1.45
CA GLN A 421 37.62 9.62 0.60
C GLN A 421 36.67 10.81 0.77
N PHE A 422 36.47 11.29 2.00
CA PHE A 422 35.59 12.43 2.26
C PHE A 422 36.14 13.73 1.67
N LEU A 423 37.43 14.01 1.87
CA LEU A 423 38.06 15.24 1.41
C LEU A 423 38.27 15.28 -0.10
N GLU A 424 38.60 14.15 -0.73
CA GLU A 424 38.78 14.05 -2.19
C GLU A 424 37.48 14.31 -2.98
N ASN A 425 36.32 14.12 -2.36
CA ASN A 425 35.00 14.32 -2.98
C ASN A 425 34.29 15.56 -2.43
N GLU A 426 35.05 16.61 -2.10
CA GLU A 426 34.54 17.92 -1.63
C GLU A 426 33.61 17.84 -0.40
N GLY A 427 33.73 16.77 0.40
CA GLY A 427 32.84 16.51 1.53
C GLY A 427 32.82 17.64 2.56
N ASN A 428 33.96 18.33 2.74
CA ASN A 428 34.05 19.48 3.64
C ASN A 428 33.09 20.60 3.21
N THR A 429 33.11 20.97 1.93
CA THR A 429 32.25 22.03 1.39
C THR A 429 30.78 21.65 1.49
N ILE A 430 30.44 20.42 1.13
CA ILE A 430 29.06 19.92 1.21
C ILE A 430 28.54 19.93 2.65
N PHE A 431 29.32 19.43 3.62
CA PHE A 431 28.88 19.38 5.01
C PHE A 431 28.86 20.76 5.67
N GLU A 432 29.78 21.66 5.32
CA GLU A 432 29.72 23.07 5.73
C GLU A 432 28.41 23.72 5.28
N GLU A 433 27.99 23.51 4.02
CA GLU A 433 26.69 23.98 3.53
C GLU A 433 25.51 23.41 4.33
N PHE A 434 25.54 22.10 4.64
CA PHE A 434 24.51 21.47 5.47
C PHE A 434 24.42 22.03 6.88
N THR A 435 25.52 22.53 7.48
CA THR A 435 25.46 23.15 8.82
C THR A 435 24.58 24.41 8.88
N PHE A 436 24.25 25.00 7.73
CA PHE A 436 23.38 26.16 7.60
C PHE A 436 22.00 25.82 7.02
N ASP A 437 21.66 24.52 6.90
CA ASP A 437 20.34 24.08 6.41
C ASP A 437 19.22 24.46 7.41
N ASP A 438 18.06 24.87 6.90
CA ASP A 438 16.91 25.23 7.73
C ASP A 438 16.33 24.02 8.49
N ASN A 439 16.61 22.80 8.02
CA ASN A 439 16.22 21.57 8.67
C ASN A 439 17.29 21.14 9.71
N GLU A 440 16.96 21.28 10.99
CA GLU A 440 17.85 20.86 12.10
C GLU A 440 18.23 19.38 12.08
N ASP A 441 17.40 18.51 11.48
CA ASP A 441 17.75 17.09 11.32
C ASP A 441 18.89 16.88 10.31
N ILE A 442 19.19 17.88 9.48
CA ILE A 442 20.34 17.92 8.55
C ILE A 442 21.49 18.71 9.20
N ALA A 443 21.21 19.94 9.64
CA ALA A 443 22.22 20.86 10.16
C ALA A 443 22.92 20.34 11.42
N GLY A 444 22.15 19.80 12.37
CA GLY A 444 22.69 19.25 13.63
C GLY A 444 23.69 18.12 13.40
N PRO A 445 23.30 17.01 12.72
CA PRO A 445 24.22 15.90 12.45
C PRO A 445 25.45 16.28 11.60
N ALA A 446 25.30 17.20 10.64
CA ALA A 446 26.43 17.70 9.85
C ALA A 446 27.41 18.50 10.72
N SER A 447 26.90 19.41 11.56
CA SER A 447 27.73 20.21 12.48
C SER A 447 28.51 19.35 13.48
N ILE A 448 27.85 18.33 14.05
CA ILE A 448 28.49 17.37 14.95
C ILE A 448 29.58 16.58 14.22
N PHE A 449 29.33 16.15 12.98
CA PHE A 449 30.32 15.43 12.19
C PHE A 449 31.57 16.27 11.95
N MET A 450 31.40 17.52 11.50
CA MET A 450 32.48 18.46 11.25
C MET A 450 33.37 18.65 12.49
N SER A 451 32.76 18.94 13.63
CA SER A 451 33.48 19.14 14.89
C SER A 451 34.21 17.88 15.38
N ASN A 452 33.62 16.70 15.21
CA ASN A 452 34.17 15.46 15.73
C ASN A 452 35.30 14.89 14.86
N PHE A 453 35.18 14.98 13.53
CA PHE A 453 36.04 14.21 12.64
C PHE A 453 36.95 15.05 11.75
N ILE A 454 36.63 16.33 11.51
CA ILE A 454 37.36 17.21 10.59
C ILE A 454 38.10 18.33 11.34
N ASP A 455 37.43 19.10 12.20
CA ASP A 455 38.00 20.30 12.84
C ASP A 455 39.16 20.01 13.80
N GLN A 456 39.24 18.79 14.33
CA GLN A 456 40.35 18.35 15.19
C GLN A 456 41.71 18.31 14.48
N ILE A 457 41.73 18.47 13.14
CA ILE A 457 42.94 18.44 12.31
C ILE A 457 43.43 19.85 11.97
N ILE A 458 42.56 20.87 12.02
CA ILE A 458 42.85 22.25 11.58
C ILE A 458 43.52 23.08 12.70
N GLN A 459 43.70 22.53 13.92
CA GLN A 459 44.59 23.18 14.88
C GLN A 459 46.04 23.03 14.39
N PRO A 460 46.73 24.12 14.02
CA PRO A 460 48.17 24.05 13.82
C PRO A 460 48.77 23.60 15.16
N ASP A 461 49.81 22.77 15.12
CA ASP A 461 50.72 22.66 16.25
C ASP A 461 51.10 24.10 16.64
N ASP A 462 50.57 24.60 17.76
CA ASP A 462 51.01 25.86 18.33
C ASP A 462 52.52 25.70 18.50
N GLU A 463 53.22 26.60 17.81
CA GLU A 463 54.66 26.74 17.82
C GLU A 463 55.15 26.59 19.25
N ASN A 464 56.14 25.71 19.43
CA ASN A 464 57.07 25.83 20.54
C ASN A 464 57.73 27.22 20.44
N ASP A 465 57.10 28.22 21.03
CA ASP A 465 57.76 29.45 21.47
C ASP A 465 58.55 29.10 22.73
N ASP A 466 59.69 28.44 22.52
CA ASP A 466 60.85 28.63 23.37
C ASP A 466 61.48 29.98 22.97
N ASP A 467 61.20 31.01 23.77
CA ASP A 467 62.16 32.05 24.19
C ASP A 467 61.74 32.74 25.50
#